data_AF-A0A952FJ05-F1
#
_entry.id   AF-A0A952FJ05-F1
#
_cell.length_a   1.000
_cell.length_b   1.000
_cell.length_c   1.000
_cell.angle_alpha   90.00
_cell.angle_beta   90.00
_cell.angle_gamma   90.00
#
_symmetry.space_group_name_H-M   'P 1'
#
loop_
_entity.id
_entity.type
_entity.pdbx_description
1 polymer ?
#
loop_
_entity_poly.entity_id
_entity_poly.type
_entity_poly.pdbx_seq_one_letter_code
_entity_poly.pdbx_strand_id
1 'polypeptide(L)'
;GTLFLGLLALRDIPHVHAASFTPEVWAVLVFRGVFGTAVAFVWYYEGIRQLGAARTVVFNNLVPIFGVLLGWLILGEALSVSLLVGGVTAVAGVFLVNWVKG
;
A
#
# COMPACT_ATOMS: atom_id res chain seq x y z
N GLY A 1 2.71 5.70 -14.25
CA GLY A 1 3.41 5.53 -12.97
C GLY A 1 4.80 4.99 -13.18
N THR A 2 4.93 3.71 -13.54
CA THR A 2 6.20 2.99 -13.75
C THR A 2 7.15 3.64 -14.77
N LEU A 3 6.65 4.12 -15.92
CA LEU A 3 7.50 4.84 -16.89
C LEU A 3 8.10 6.13 -16.31
N PHE A 4 7.28 6.91 -15.58
CA PHE A 4 7.71 8.16 -14.96
C PHE A 4 8.69 7.91 -13.80
N LEU A 5 8.39 6.96 -12.93
CA LEU A 5 9.28 6.54 -11.84
C LEU A 5 10.58 5.94 -12.39
N GLY A 6 10.51 5.16 -13.47
CA GLY A 6 11.67 4.61 -14.16
C GLY A 6 12.57 5.71 -14.74
N LEU A 7 11.97 6.74 -15.34
CA LEU A 7 12.72 7.90 -15.86
C LEU A 7 13.40 8.70 -14.74
N LEU A 8 12.74 8.86 -13.59
CA LEU A 8 13.34 9.50 -12.40
C LEU A 8 14.45 8.64 -11.80
N ALA A 9 14.26 7.31 -11.76
CA ALA A 9 15.25 6.39 -11.26
C ALA A 9 16.56 6.42 -12.06
N LEU A 10 16.52 6.82 -13.35
CA LEU A 10 17.73 7.04 -14.15
C LEU A 10 18.67 8.10 -13.53
N ARG A 11 18.13 9.07 -12.78
CA ARG A 11 18.93 10.08 -12.06
C ARG A 11 19.67 9.51 -10.86
N ASP A 12 19.13 8.44 -10.27
CA ASP A 12 19.69 7.80 -9.08
C ASP A 12 20.69 6.67 -9.43
N ILE A 13 20.69 6.19 -10.69
CA ILE A 13 21.64 5.17 -11.20
C ILE A 13 23.11 5.44 -10.80
N PRO A 14 23.65 6.68 -10.88
CA PRO A 14 25.04 6.95 -10.49
C PRO A 14 25.33 6.69 -9.01
N HIS A 15 24.30 6.66 -8.17
CA HIS A 15 24.39 6.42 -6.73
C HIS A 15 24.07 4.97 -6.34
N VAL A 16 23.61 4.14 -7.29
CA VAL A 16 23.33 2.72 -7.08
C VAL A 16 24.64 1.95 -7.13
N HIS A 17 25.16 1.59 -5.96
CA HIS A 17 26.31 0.72 -5.86
C HIS A 17 25.88 -0.72 -6.12
N ALA A 18 26.55 -1.46 -7.01
CA ALA A 18 26.20 -2.87 -7.30
C ALA A 18 26.16 -3.78 -6.06
N ALA A 19 26.85 -3.38 -4.98
CA ALA A 19 26.81 -4.04 -3.67
C ALA A 19 25.45 -3.98 -2.95
N SER A 20 24.50 -3.13 -3.40
CA SER A 20 23.16 -3.05 -2.82
C SER A 20 22.20 -4.15 -3.30
N PHE A 21 22.57 -4.93 -4.32
CA PHE A 21 21.76 -6.04 -4.83
C PHE A 21 22.03 -7.33 -4.04
N THR A 22 21.62 -7.35 -2.78
CA THR A 22 21.70 -8.56 -1.96
C THR A 22 20.53 -9.51 -2.27
N PRO A 23 20.66 -10.82 -2.01
CA PRO A 23 19.55 -11.77 -2.11
C PRO A 23 18.33 -11.38 -1.25
N GLU A 24 18.57 -10.68 -0.14
CA GLU A 24 17.53 -10.17 0.74
C GLU A 24 16.67 -9.10 0.06
N VAL A 25 17.28 -8.17 -0.67
CA VAL A 25 16.54 -7.15 -1.45
C VAL A 25 15.65 -7.82 -2.49
N TRP A 26 16.16 -8.84 -3.19
CA TRP A 26 15.36 -9.61 -4.14
C TRP A 26 14.20 -10.35 -3.46
N ALA A 27 14.45 -10.96 -2.29
CA ALA A 27 13.40 -11.64 -1.54
C ALA A 27 12.29 -10.67 -1.12
N VAL A 28 12.63 -9.48 -0.63
CA VAL A 28 11.66 -8.44 -0.28
C VAL A 28 10.88 -7.96 -1.49
N LEU A 29 11.54 -7.74 -2.64
CA LEU A 29 10.87 -7.34 -3.89
C LEU A 29 9.87 -8.39 -4.36
N VAL A 30 10.27 -9.67 -4.37
CA VAL A 30 9.40 -10.79 -4.76
C VAL A 30 8.24 -10.91 -3.78
N PHE A 31 8.50 -10.87 -2.47
CA PHE A 31 7.47 -10.93 -1.45
C PHE A 31 6.42 -9.82 -1.63
N ARG A 32 6.85 -8.57 -1.81
CA ARG A 32 5.96 -7.43 -2.04
C ARG A 32 5.22 -7.51 -3.37
N GLY A 33 5.86 -7.98 -4.43
CA GLY A 33 5.23 -8.18 -5.73
C GLY A 33 4.13 -9.24 -5.68
N VAL A 34 4.42 -10.40 -5.08
CA VAL A 34 3.48 -11.52 -5.01
C VAL A 34 2.36 -11.23 -4.02
N PHE A 35 2.69 -10.95 -2.76
CA PHE A 35 1.67 -10.81 -1.71
C PHE A 35 1.04 -9.41 -1.70
N GLY A 36 1.87 -8.37 -1.79
CA GLY A 36 1.40 -6.99 -1.76
C GLY A 36 0.64 -6.57 -3.02
N THR A 37 0.81 -7.29 -4.14
CA THR A 37 0.17 -6.96 -5.42
C THR A 37 -0.68 -8.11 -5.96
N ALA A 38 -0.05 -9.21 -6.41
CA ALA A 38 -0.76 -10.23 -7.17
C ALA A 38 -1.87 -10.92 -6.37
N VAL A 39 -1.57 -11.43 -5.17
CA VAL A 39 -2.54 -12.10 -4.29
C VAL A 39 -3.62 -11.11 -3.84
N ALA A 40 -3.23 -9.90 -3.44
CA ALA A 40 -4.17 -8.85 -3.04
C ALA A 40 -5.18 -8.52 -4.16
N PHE A 41 -4.73 -8.41 -5.41
CA PHE A 41 -5.63 -8.18 -6.54
C PHE A 41 -6.53 -9.37 -6.84
N VAL A 42 -6.02 -10.61 -6.76
CA VAL A 42 -6.85 -11.81 -6.95
C VAL A 42 -8.01 -11.81 -5.96
N TRP A 43 -7.73 -11.64 -4.66
CA TRP A 43 -8.78 -11.57 -3.64
C TRP A 43 -9.70 -10.37 -3.81
N TYR A 44 -9.17 -9.23 -4.23
CA TYR A 44 -10.00 -8.07 -4.54
C TYR A 44 -10.99 -8.36 -5.68
N TYR A 45 -10.54 -9.00 -6.76
CA TYR A 45 -11.42 -9.39 -7.86
C TYR A 45 -12.42 -10.49 -7.47
N GLU A 46 -12.04 -11.43 -6.61
CA GLU A 46 -12.98 -12.38 -6.02
C GLU A 46 -14.04 -11.69 -5.17
N GLY A 47 -13.65 -10.70 -4.36
CA GLY A 47 -14.56 -9.84 -3.61
C GLY A 47 -15.56 -9.13 -4.53
N ILE A 48 -15.09 -8.58 -5.65
CA ILE A 48 -15.97 -7.98 -6.67
C ILE A 48 -16.96 -9.01 -7.22
N ARG A 49 -16.51 -10.24 -7.53
CA ARG A 49 -17.37 -11.30 -8.06
C ARG A 49 -18.46 -11.74 -7.07
N GLN A 50 -18.17 -11.71 -5.77
CA GLN A 50 -19.09 -12.17 -4.72
C GLN A 50 -20.00 -11.06 -4.17
N LEU A 51 -19.47 -9.85 -3.97
CA LEU A 51 -20.13 -8.74 -3.28
C LEU A 51 -20.58 -7.62 -4.22
N GLY A 52 -20.07 -7.61 -5.46
CA GLY A 52 -20.21 -6.52 -6.41
C GLY A 52 -19.20 -5.38 -6.17
N ALA A 53 -18.91 -4.61 -7.22
CA ALA A 53 -17.89 -3.56 -7.19
C ALA A 53 -18.16 -2.47 -6.15
N ALA A 54 -19.43 -2.04 -6.01
CA ALA A 54 -19.80 -0.97 -5.09
C ALA A 54 -19.50 -1.33 -3.62
N ARG A 55 -19.82 -2.55 -3.19
CA ARG A 55 -19.56 -3.00 -1.82
C ARG A 55 -18.08 -3.28 -1.58
N THR A 56 -17.40 -3.86 -2.57
CA THR A 56 -15.96 -4.21 -2.45
C THR A 56 -15.10 -2.96 -2.29
N VAL A 57 -15.38 -1.89 -3.05
CA VAL A 57 -14.67 -0.61 -2.93
C VAL A 57 -14.77 0.00 -1.54
N VAL A 58 -15.87 -0.21 -0.81
CA VAL A 58 -16.01 0.30 0.56
C VAL A 58 -14.97 -0.33 1.49
N PHE A 59 -14.56 -1.58 1.27
CA PHE A 59 -13.52 -2.23 2.06
C PHE A 59 -12.12 -1.64 1.82
N ASN A 60 -11.85 -1.03 0.66
CA ASN A 60 -10.56 -0.36 0.42
C ASN A 60 -10.33 0.81 1.38
N ASN A 61 -11.40 1.37 1.94
CA ASN A 61 -11.31 2.39 2.97
C ASN A 61 -10.64 1.89 4.26
N LEU A 62 -10.62 0.57 4.50
CA LEU A 62 -9.97 -0.02 5.66
C LEU A 62 -8.47 -0.24 5.45
N VAL A 63 -7.98 -0.22 4.20
CA VAL A 63 -6.56 -0.39 3.86
C VAL A 63 -5.65 0.56 4.64
N PRO A 64 -5.89 1.88 4.71
CA PRO A 64 -5.02 2.77 5.50
C PRO A 64 -5.04 2.44 6.99
N ILE A 65 -6.18 2.03 7.54
CA ILE A 65 -6.32 1.68 8.97
C ILE A 65 -5.48 0.43 9.27
N PHE A 66 -5.65 -0.63 8.48
CA PHE A 66 -4.86 -1.85 8.64
C PHE A 66 -3.38 -1.61 8.31
N GLY A 67 -3.06 -0.73 7.36
CA GLY A 67 -1.68 -0.36 7.04
C GLY A 67 -0.95 0.24 8.25
N VAL A 68 -1.56 1.21 8.93
CA VAL A 68 -1.01 1.81 10.16
C VAL A 68 -0.93 0.80 11.29
N LEU A 69 -1.99 0.02 11.50
CA LEU A 69 -2.06 -0.98 12.57
C LEU A 69 -0.99 -2.06 12.41
N LEU A 70 -0.85 -2.62 11.21
CA LEU A 70 0.11 -3.68 10.91
C LEU A 70 1.55 -3.14 10.84
N GLY A 71 1.75 -1.91 10.37
CA GLY A 71 3.05 -1.23 10.43
C GLY A 71 3.55 -1.07 11.87
N TRP A 72 2.68 -0.59 12.77
CA TRP A 72 3.00 -0.51 14.18
C TRP A 72 3.20 -1.89 14.83
N LEU A 73 2.30 -2.84 14.60
CA LEU A 73 2.28 -4.13 15.30
C LEU A 73 3.34 -5.12 14.80
N ILE A 74 3.51 -5.23 13.48
CA ILE A 74 4.37 -6.25 12.85
C ILE A 74 5.75 -5.67 12.53
N LEU A 75 5.81 -4.45 11.99
CA LEU A 75 7.09 -3.83 11.61
C LEU A 75 7.73 -3.04 12.77
N GLY A 76 7.00 -2.82 13.87
CA GLY A 76 7.49 -2.08 15.03
C GLY A 76 7.67 -0.58 14.73
N GLU A 77 6.98 -0.05 13.72
CA GLU A 77 7.06 1.37 13.38
C GLU A 77 6.57 2.22 14.56
N ALA A 78 7.41 3.17 15.00
CA ALA A 78 7.00 4.09 16.06
C ALA A 78 5.77 4.88 15.59
N LEU A 79 4.73 4.93 16.43
CA LEU A 79 3.55 5.77 16.22
C LEU A 79 3.95 7.24 16.33
N SER A 80 4.57 7.75 15.27
CA SER A 80 4.95 9.15 15.16
C SER A 80 3.70 10.01 14.97
N VAL A 81 3.81 11.28 15.35
CA VAL A 81 2.75 12.27 15.10
C VAL A 81 2.40 12.31 13.61
N SER A 82 3.38 12.14 12.72
CA SER A 82 3.14 12.08 11.27
C SER A 82 2.28 10.87 10.86
N LEU A 83 2.51 9.70 11.46
CA LEU A 83 1.74 8.50 11.16
C LEU A 83 0.30 8.61 11.68
N LEU A 84 0.12 9.19 12.87
CA LEU A 84 -1.19 9.49 13.43
C LEU A 84 -1.95 10.50 12.57
N VAL A 85 -1.31 11.59 12.15
CA VAL A 85 -1.92 12.60 11.27
C VAL A 85 -2.29 11.98 9.92
N GLY A 86 -1.41 11.16 9.33
CA GLY A 86 -1.68 10.43 8.09
C GLY A 86 -2.86 9.46 8.23
N GLY A 87 -2.89 8.70 9.32
CA GLY A 87 -3.99 7.78 9.65
C GLY A 87 -5.33 8.51 9.84
N VAL A 88 -5.35 9.59 10.62
CA VAL A 88 -6.55 10.43 10.82
C VAL A 88 -7.02 11.03 9.50
N THR A 89 -6.10 11.53 8.67
CA THR A 89 -6.44 12.11 7.36
C THR A 89 -7.05 11.05 6.43
N ALA A 90 -6.49 9.84 6.43
CA ALA A 90 -7.03 8.74 5.63
C ALA A 90 -8.43 8.33 6.10
N VAL A 91 -8.64 8.19 7.42
CA VAL A 91 -9.95 7.89 8.01
C VAL A 91 -10.96 9.00 7.73
N ALA A 92 -10.56 10.27 7.81
CA ALA A 92 -11.41 11.41 7.48
C ALA A 92 -11.83 11.42 6.00
N GLY A 93 -10.91 11.12 5.08
CA GLY A 93 -11.21 11.00 3.66
C GLY A 93 -12.21 9.88 3.36
N VAL A 94 -12.04 8.73 4.03
CA VAL A 94 -12.99 7.61 3.99
C VAL A 94 -14.38 8.03 4.45
N PHE A 95 -14.46 8.71 5.59
CA PHE A 95 -15.72 9.18 6.14
C PHE A 95 -16.42 10.14 5.17
N LEU A 96 -15.67 11.09 4.60
CA LEU A 96 -16.21 12.07 3.65
C LEU A 96 -16.77 11.40 2.38
N VAL A 97 -16.04 10.44 1.81
CA VAL A 97 -16.47 9.73 0.58
C VAL A 97 -17.74 8.91 0.82
N ASN A 98 -17.87 8.28 1.99
CA ASN A 98 -19.06 7.51 2.32
C ASN A 98 -20.24 8.39 2.74
N TRP A 99 -19.99 9.54 3.36
CA TRP A 99 -21.03 10.46 3.81
C TRP A 99 -21.76 11.16 2.64
N VAL A 100 -21.05 11.48 1.56
CA VAL A 100 -21.64 12.16 0.37
C VAL A 100 -22.55 11.24 -0.46
N LYS A 101 -22.54 9.92 -0.21
CA LYS A 101 -23.33 8.93 -0.96
C LYS A 101 -24.54 8.38 -0.21
N GLY A 102 -24.81 8.84 1.02
CA GLY A 102 -26.03 8.54 1.78
C GLY A 102 -27.10 9.59 1.54
#